data_AF-A0A3D0RV46-F1
#
_entry.id   AF-A0A3D0RV46-F1
#
_cell.length_a   1.000
_cell.length_b   1.000
_cell.length_c   1.000
_cell.angle_alpha   90.00
_cell.angle_beta   90.00
_cell.angle_gamma   90.00
#
_symmetry.space_group_name_H-M   'P 1'
#
loop_
_entity.id
_entity.type
_entity.pdbx_description
1 polymer ?
#
loop_
_entity_poly.entity_id
_entity_poly.type
_entity_poly.pdbx_seq_one_letter_code
_entity_poly.pdbx_strand_id
1 'polypeptide(L)'
;MTSFIQVSPNSDFPIQNLPYGIFSTKENPSPRVCTRLGDFVIDLAMLDEDNFFGKQYNLFNEASLNKFMSAGKNVWKEVRGRLT
;
A
#
# COMPACT_ATOMS: atom_id res chain seq x y z
N MET A 1 6.43 -14.83 9.68
CA MET A 1 6.18 -14.47 8.28
C MET A 1 7.29 -13.56 7.83
N THR A 2 7.99 -13.96 6.78
CA THR A 2 9.18 -13.28 6.25
C THR A 2 8.78 -12.65 4.92
N SER A 3 8.97 -11.33 4.79
CA SER A 3 8.75 -10.62 3.53
C SER A 3 9.69 -11.17 2.45
N PHE A 4 9.25 -11.24 1.20
CA PHE A 4 10.12 -11.53 0.06
C PHE A 4 11.16 -10.43 -0.19
N ILE A 5 10.92 -9.23 0.36
CA ILE A 5 11.90 -8.13 0.40
C ILE A 5 12.74 -8.29 1.66
N GLN A 6 14.07 -8.34 1.52
CA GLN A 6 14.98 -8.30 2.67
C GLN A 6 14.87 -6.95 3.36
N VAL A 7 14.07 -6.90 4.43
CA VAL A 7 13.99 -5.73 5.31
C VAL A 7 15.04 -5.89 6.39
N SER A 8 15.92 -4.90 6.53
CA SER A 8 16.91 -4.88 7.62
C SER A 8 16.21 -5.03 8.97
N PRO A 9 16.73 -5.86 9.90
CA PRO A 9 16.13 -6.03 11.23
C PRO A 9 16.11 -4.73 12.07
N ASN A 10 16.87 -3.70 11.66
CA ASN A 10 16.88 -2.37 12.29
C ASN A 10 16.01 -1.34 11.56
N SER A 11 15.17 -1.74 10.60
CA SER A 11 14.29 -0.80 9.91
C SER A 11 13.09 -0.44 10.77
N ASP A 12 12.74 0.84 10.85
CA ASP A 12 11.49 1.33 11.46
C ASP A 12 10.23 0.88 10.69
N PHE A 13 10.41 0.25 9.52
CA PHE A 13 9.34 -0.20 8.62
C PHE A 13 9.42 -1.72 8.34
N PRO A 14 9.32 -2.59 9.37
CA PRO A 14 9.18 -4.02 9.15
C PRO A 14 7.87 -4.33 8.42
N ILE A 15 7.71 -5.52 7.84
CA ILE A 15 6.44 -5.97 7.23
C ILE A 15 5.23 -5.91 8.20
N GLN A 16 5.50 -5.85 9.51
CA GLN A 16 4.49 -5.68 10.56
C GLN A 16 4.04 -4.22 10.72
N ASN A 17 4.78 -3.27 10.19
CA ASN A 17 4.47 -1.85 10.15
C ASN A 17 4.42 -1.42 8.68
N LEU A 18 3.27 -1.63 8.04
CA LEU A 18 2.97 -1.14 6.70
C LEU A 18 2.25 0.21 6.84
N PRO A 19 2.96 1.35 6.93
CA PRO A 19 2.31 2.64 6.94
C PRO A 19 1.67 2.87 5.56
N TYR A 20 0.49 3.48 5.57
CA TYR A 20 -0.13 3.98 4.36
C TYR A 20 0.23 5.45 4.20
N GLY A 21 0.52 5.85 2.97
CA GLY A 21 0.88 7.22 2.64
C GLY A 21 0.37 7.61 1.26
N ILE A 22 0.61 8.86 0.90
CA ILE A 22 0.41 9.38 -0.45
C ILE A 22 1.76 9.67 -1.04
N PHE A 23 1.98 9.25 -2.29
CA PHE A 23 3.18 9.57 -3.03
C PHE A 23 2.85 9.97 -4.47
N SER A 24 3.82 10.58 -5.12
CA SER A 24 3.87 10.78 -6.57
C SER A 24 5.32 10.65 -7.03
N THR A 25 5.52 10.47 -8.33
CA THR A 25 6.86 10.41 -8.94
C THR A 25 6.99 11.50 -9.99
N LYS A 26 8.22 11.80 -10.42
CA LYS A 26 8.44 12.76 -11.52
C LYS A 26 7.80 12.31 -12.83
N GLU A 27 7.75 11.00 -13.06
CA GLU A 27 7.15 10.38 -14.25
C GLU A 27 5.62 10.34 -14.17
N ASN A 28 5.06 10.16 -12.96
CA ASN A 28 3.63 10.20 -12.73
C ASN A 28 3.32 11.13 -11.53
N PRO A 29 3.00 12.41 -11.80
CA PRO A 29 2.75 13.41 -10.77
C PRO A 29 1.41 13.24 -10.05
N SER A 30 0.53 12.34 -10.53
CA SER A 30 -0.76 12.08 -9.90
C SER A 30 -0.57 11.44 -8.53
N PRO A 31 -1.00 12.10 -7.43
CA PRO A 31 -0.85 11.58 -6.09
C PRO A 31 -1.77 10.38 -5.87
N ARG A 32 -1.22 9.33 -5.28
CA ARG A 32 -1.93 8.07 -5.04
C ARG A 32 -1.45 7.36 -3.79
N VAL A 33 -2.26 6.41 -3.33
CA VAL A 33 -2.00 5.68 -2.09
C VAL A 33 -0.88 4.67 -2.29
N CYS A 34 0.06 4.66 -1.36
CA CYS A 34 1.14 3.70 -1.29
C CYS A 34 1.31 3.11 0.11
N THR A 35 2.11 2.05 0.18
CA THR A 35 2.70 1.61 1.44
C THR A 35 4.22 1.51 1.32
N ARG A 36 4.93 1.65 2.45
CA ARG A 36 6.39 1.53 2.50
C ARG A 36 6.78 0.15 3.03
N LEU A 37 7.73 -0.51 2.37
CA LEU A 37 8.31 -1.78 2.79
C LEU A 37 9.84 -1.68 2.72
N GLY A 38 10.49 -1.48 3.87
CA GLY A 38 11.92 -1.14 3.91
C GLY A 38 12.22 0.17 3.19
N ASP A 39 13.02 0.09 2.11
CA ASP A 39 13.38 1.23 1.27
C ASP A 39 12.51 1.37 0.01
N PHE A 40 11.56 0.47 -0.18
CA PHE A 40 10.66 0.47 -1.32
C PHE A 40 9.33 1.12 -0.98
N VAL A 41 8.76 1.79 -1.98
CA VAL A 41 7.39 2.26 -1.98
C VAL A 41 6.59 1.37 -2.92
N ILE A 42 5.51 0.78 -2.40
CA ILE A 42 4.58 -0.06 -3.13
C ILE A 42 3.39 0.79 -3.53
N ASP A 43 3.13 0.86 -4.82
CA ASP A 43 1.98 1.57 -5.41
C ASP A 43 0.70 0.73 -5.26
N LEU A 44 -0.22 1.14 -4.39
CA LEU A 44 -1.46 0.38 -4.17
C LEU A 44 -2.48 0.62 -5.28
N ALA A 45 -2.41 1.74 -6.00
CA ALA A 45 -3.29 2.00 -7.13
C ALA A 45 -2.97 1.06 -8.30
N MET A 46 -1.69 0.89 -8.61
CA MET A 46 -1.25 -0.06 -9.62
C MET A 46 -1.66 -1.50 -9.29
N LEU A 47 -1.47 -1.93 -8.03
CA LEU A 47 -1.87 -3.28 -7.60
C LEU A 47 -3.39 -3.51 -7.70
N ASP A 48 -4.19 -2.47 -7.45
CA ASP A 48 -5.64 -2.54 -7.58
C ASP A 48 -6.08 -2.64 -9.05
N GLU A 49 -5.45 -1.85 -9.93
CA GLU A 49 -5.65 -1.92 -11.38
C GLU A 49 -5.30 -3.32 -11.94
N ASP A 50 -4.20 -3.91 -11.46
CA ASP A 50 -3.76 -5.27 -11.80
C ASP A 50 -4.61 -6.39 -11.15
N ASN A 51 -5.68 -6.03 -10.42
CA ASN A 51 -6.59 -6.94 -9.72
C ASN A 51 -5.88 -7.86 -8.71
N PHE A 52 -4.76 -7.41 -8.14
CA PHE A 52 -3.95 -8.18 -7.19
C PHE A 52 -4.74 -8.64 -5.97
N PHE A 53 -5.67 -7.81 -5.49
CA PHE A 53 -6.50 -8.13 -4.33
C PHE A 53 -7.63 -9.13 -4.63
N GLY A 54 -7.85 -9.47 -5.91
CA GLY A 54 -8.94 -10.33 -6.39
C GLY A 54 -10.27 -9.58 -6.62
N LYS A 55 -10.30 -8.28 -6.34
CA LYS A 55 -11.35 -7.34 -6.74
C LYS A 55 -10.74 -5.94 -6.85
N GLN A 56 -11.34 -5.09 -7.67
CA GLN A 56 -10.98 -3.67 -7.74
C GLN A 56 -11.72 -2.88 -6.67
N TYR A 57 -10.96 -2.17 -5.86
CA TYR A 57 -11.49 -1.34 -4.79
C TYR A 57 -11.74 0.11 -5.23
N ASN A 58 -10.94 0.63 -6.17
CA ASN A 58 -10.98 2.01 -6.66
C ASN A 58 -10.85 3.07 -5.54
N LEU A 59 -10.07 2.74 -4.50
CA LEU A 59 -9.85 3.57 -3.31
C LEU A 59 -8.46 4.24 -3.31
N PHE A 60 -7.54 3.71 -4.11
CA PHE A 60 -6.11 4.01 -4.00
C PHE A 60 -5.63 5.08 -4.98
N ASN A 61 -6.39 5.36 -6.05
CA ASN A 61 -6.12 6.44 -6.99
C ASN A 61 -6.72 7.77 -6.49
N GLU A 62 -6.30 8.18 -5.29
CA GLU A 62 -6.80 9.37 -4.59
C GLU A 62 -5.64 10.17 -4.00
N ALA A 63 -5.78 11.50 -3.96
CA ALA A 63 -4.79 12.40 -3.38
C ALA A 63 -4.76 12.38 -1.83
N SER A 64 -5.61 11.59 -1.19
CA SER A 64 -5.71 11.48 0.27
C SER A 64 -6.07 10.07 0.71
N LEU A 65 -5.70 9.72 1.95
CA LEU A 65 -6.05 8.43 2.54
C LEU A 65 -7.52 8.35 2.97
N ASN A 66 -8.28 9.44 2.91
CA ASN A 66 -9.61 9.53 3.52
C ASN A 66 -10.57 8.47 2.99
N LYS A 67 -10.56 8.23 1.67
CA LYS A 67 -11.44 7.23 1.03
C LYS A 67 -11.07 5.82 1.46
N PHE A 68 -9.78 5.50 1.46
CA PHE A 68 -9.26 4.23 1.96
C PHE A 68 -9.58 4.03 3.46
N MET A 69 -9.41 5.08 4.27
CA MET A 69 -9.73 5.03 5.70
C MET A 69 -11.24 4.88 5.95
N SER A 70 -12.08 5.44 5.07
CA SER A 70 -13.55 5.31 5.18
C SER A 70 -14.06 3.92 4.79
N ALA A 71 -13.27 3.13 4.03
CA ALA A 71 -13.63 1.77 3.64
C ALA A 71 -13.70 0.79 4.83
N GLY A 72 -13.08 1.15 5.96
CA GLY A 72 -13.20 0.44 7.23
C GLY A 72 -12.29 -0.79 7.38
N LYS A 73 -12.31 -1.34 8.60
CA LYS A 73 -11.35 -2.37 9.06
C LYS A 73 -11.33 -3.65 8.22
N ASN A 74 -12.45 -4.05 7.63
CA ASN A 74 -12.52 -5.27 6.82
C ASN A 74 -11.65 -5.13 5.56
N VAL A 75 -11.79 -4.02 4.85
CA VAL A 75 -10.98 -3.71 3.66
C VAL A 75 -9.51 -3.63 4.02
N TRP A 76 -9.16 -2.96 5.12
CA TRP A 76 -7.77 -2.87 5.57
C TRP A 76 -7.17 -4.24 5.88
N LYS A 77 -7.95 -5.14 6.49
CA LYS A 77 -7.51 -6.50 6.81
C LYS A 77 -7.31 -7.34 5.54
N GLU A 78 -8.20 -7.22 4.56
CA GLU A 78 -8.05 -7.90 3.25
C GLU A 78 -6.81 -7.41 2.51
N VAL A 79 -6.64 -6.09 2.40
CA VAL A 79 -5.47 -5.48 1.74
C VAL A 79 -4.18 -5.90 2.43
N ARG A 80 -4.13 -5.82 3.77
CA ARG A 80 -2.95 -6.23 4.54
C ARG A 80 -2.66 -7.72 4.41
N GLY A 81 -3.69 -8.57 4.46
CA GLY A 81 -3.52 -10.03 4.33
C GLY A 81 -3.08 -10.48 2.93
N ARG A 82 -3.24 -9.64 1.90
CA ARG A 82 -2.68 -9.91 0.56
C ARG A 82 -1.24 -9.43 0.41
N LEU A 83 -0.84 -8.41 1.18
CA LEU A 83 0.52 -7.86 1.15
C LEU A 83 1.52 -8.66 2.00
N THR A 84 1.05 -9.53 2.90
CA THR A 84 1.86 -10.34 3.83
C THR A 84 1.63 -11.83 3.65
#